data_AF-V9DPX1-F1
#
_entry.id   AF-V9DPX1-F1
#
_cell.length_a   1.000
_cell.length_b   1.000
_cell.length_c   1.000
_cell.angle_alpha   90.00
_cell.angle_beta   90.00
_cell.angle_gamma   90.00
#
_symmetry.space_group_name_H-M   'P 1'
#
loop_
_entity.id
_entity.type
_entity.pdbx_description
1 polymer ?
#
loop_
_entity_poly.entity_id
_entity_poly.type
_entity_poly.pdbx_seq_one_letter_code
_entity_poly.pdbx_strand_id
1 'polypeptide(L)'
;MDGVFTYPEHPFDPDLCDTIAKFHPGLTDIALSGLLSHQIINLIAHINAWEQDINTYLRASDVYNLHELSQSARNVTLCGEFLHKRGLSLMEQLLVIALMAFCYSTDTTRAMFYLTNAYLQIHCKFMRTLFIEVTDRNEAFITWVGTTLVATFDPSGQPSLLGIQLLRARPNARNWQANVRLCESYFWNDALSLRLASKIGHLGGVERQGQG
;
A
#
# COMPACT_ATOMS: atom_id res chain seq x y z
N MET A 1 -15.08 8.73 -17.67
CA MET A 1 -15.13 7.29 -17.37
C MET A 1 -16.22 7.08 -16.35
N ASP A 2 -17.21 6.24 -16.67
CA ASP A 2 -18.56 6.22 -16.06
C ASP A 2 -18.63 5.62 -14.64
N GLY A 3 -17.53 5.67 -13.88
CA GLY A 3 -17.45 5.20 -12.49
C GLY A 3 -17.56 3.67 -12.32
N VAL A 4 -17.70 2.91 -13.41
CA VAL A 4 -17.78 1.45 -13.39
C VAL A 4 -16.37 0.84 -13.44
N PHE A 5 -16.05 0.01 -12.46
CA PHE A 5 -14.84 -0.81 -12.46
C PHE A 5 -15.07 -2.05 -13.32
N THR A 6 -14.16 -2.30 -14.25
CA THR A 6 -14.22 -3.42 -15.20
C THR A 6 -13.09 -4.38 -14.91
N TYR A 7 -13.38 -5.68 -14.86
CA TYR A 7 -12.42 -6.71 -14.50
C TYR A 7 -11.98 -7.46 -15.75
N PRO A 8 -10.68 -7.80 -15.85
CA PRO A 8 -10.19 -8.60 -16.97
C PRO A 8 -10.73 -10.02 -16.86
N GLU A 9 -11.15 -10.58 -17.99
CA GLU A 9 -11.58 -11.98 -18.09
C GLU A 9 -10.46 -12.83 -18.68
N HIS A 10 -10.41 -14.11 -18.30
CA HIS A 10 -9.42 -15.03 -18.88
C HIS A 10 -9.90 -15.53 -20.27
N PRO A 11 -8.98 -15.68 -21.24
CA PRO A 11 -7.55 -15.33 -21.17
C PRO A 11 -7.33 -13.81 -21.20
N PHE A 12 -6.33 -13.33 -20.46
CA PHE A 12 -6.01 -11.91 -20.46
C PHE A 12 -5.45 -11.45 -21.80
N ASP A 13 -5.76 -10.20 -22.13
CA ASP A 13 -5.21 -9.52 -23.29
C ASP A 13 -3.66 -9.47 -23.22
N PRO A 14 -2.93 -9.69 -24.33
CA PRO A 14 -1.46 -9.64 -24.34
C PRO A 14 -0.89 -8.32 -23.81
N ASP A 15 -1.49 -7.17 -24.16
CA ASP A 15 -0.99 -5.86 -23.71
C ASP A 15 -1.15 -5.70 -22.20
N LEU A 16 -2.22 -6.30 -21.64
CA LEU A 16 -2.43 -6.36 -20.19
C LEU A 16 -1.37 -7.23 -19.52
N CYS A 17 -1.04 -8.38 -20.10
CA CYS A 17 0.02 -9.27 -19.58
C CYS A 17 1.38 -8.58 -19.58
N ASP A 18 1.71 -7.86 -20.66
CA ASP A 18 2.95 -7.08 -20.79
C ASP A 18 3.01 -5.94 -19.75
N THR A 19 1.86 -5.37 -19.41
CA THR A 19 1.76 -4.36 -18.34
C THR A 19 2.01 -4.99 -16.98
N ILE A 20 1.32 -6.08 -16.66
CA ILE A 20 1.42 -6.80 -15.38
C ILE A 20 2.83 -7.38 -15.17
N ALA A 21 3.50 -7.84 -16.23
CA ALA A 21 4.85 -8.41 -16.16
C ALA A 21 5.92 -7.43 -15.65
N LYS A 22 5.63 -6.12 -15.67
CA LYS A 22 6.54 -5.07 -15.17
C LYS A 22 6.37 -4.78 -13.69
N PHE A 23 5.35 -5.34 -13.04
CA PHE A 23 5.07 -5.08 -11.64
C PHE A 23 6.07 -5.79 -10.73
N HIS A 24 6.14 -5.34 -9.48
CA HIS A 24 6.77 -6.11 -8.42
C HIS A 24 6.16 -7.51 -8.34
N PRO A 25 6.96 -8.58 -8.11
CA PRO A 25 6.49 -9.96 -8.17
C PRO A 25 5.22 -10.23 -7.34
N GLY A 26 5.14 -9.69 -6.13
CA GLY A 26 3.97 -9.86 -5.27
C GLY A 26 2.68 -9.20 -5.80
N LEU A 27 2.79 -8.16 -6.63
CA LEU A 27 1.64 -7.53 -7.28
C LEU A 27 1.27 -8.23 -8.59
N THR A 28 2.24 -8.82 -9.28
CA THR A 28 2.02 -9.65 -10.47
C THR A 28 1.06 -10.79 -10.15
N ASP A 29 1.31 -11.54 -9.08
CA ASP A 29 0.48 -12.68 -8.67
C ASP A 29 -0.98 -12.26 -8.40
N ILE A 30 -1.18 -11.11 -7.76
CA ILE A 30 -2.51 -10.60 -7.43
C ILE A 30 -3.23 -10.09 -8.69
N ALA A 31 -2.53 -9.36 -9.56
CA ALA A 31 -3.12 -8.89 -10.81
C ALA A 31 -3.53 -10.07 -11.69
N LEU A 32 -2.73 -11.15 -11.73
CA LEU A 32 -3.04 -12.33 -12.52
C LEU A 32 -4.16 -13.20 -11.94
N SER A 33 -4.55 -12.98 -10.68
CA SER A 33 -5.67 -13.71 -10.05
C SER A 33 -7.06 -13.27 -10.54
N GLY A 34 -7.15 -12.22 -11.36
CA GLY A 34 -8.41 -11.66 -11.84
C GLY A 34 -9.17 -10.82 -10.79
N LEU A 35 -8.59 -10.61 -9.62
CA LEU A 35 -9.21 -9.86 -8.51
C LEU A 35 -9.10 -8.34 -8.64
N LEU A 36 -8.31 -7.84 -9.59
CA LEU A 36 -8.08 -6.41 -9.79
C LEU A 36 -8.77 -5.93 -11.06
N SER A 37 -9.49 -4.82 -10.95
CA SER A 37 -10.04 -4.12 -12.11
C SER A 37 -8.93 -3.54 -12.98
N HIS A 38 -9.23 -3.33 -14.27
CA HIS A 38 -8.35 -2.64 -15.21
C HIS A 38 -7.89 -1.27 -14.67
N GLN A 39 -8.78 -0.55 -13.99
CA GLN A 39 -8.46 0.77 -13.44
C GLN A 39 -7.42 0.67 -12.31
N ILE A 40 -7.49 -0.37 -11.47
CA ILE A 40 -6.49 -0.61 -10.42
C ILE A 40 -5.17 -1.10 -11.01
N ILE A 41 -5.20 -1.96 -12.02
CA ILE A 41 -3.98 -2.39 -12.74
C ILE A 41 -3.27 -1.17 -13.35
N ASN A 42 -4.01 -0.25 -13.97
CA ASN A 42 -3.45 0.99 -14.51
C ASN A 42 -2.88 1.91 -13.42
N LEU A 43 -3.53 1.98 -12.24
CA LEU A 43 -2.99 2.72 -11.10
C LEU A 43 -1.66 2.15 -10.62
N ILE A 44 -1.55 0.82 -10.52
CA ILE A 44 -0.31 0.13 -10.15
C ILE A 44 0.78 0.43 -11.19
N ALA A 45 0.47 0.30 -12.48
CA ALA A 45 1.41 0.57 -13.57
C ALA A 45 1.94 2.01 -13.51
N HIS A 46 1.06 2.98 -13.24
CA HIS A 46 1.42 4.38 -13.08
C HIS A 46 2.42 4.61 -11.94
N ILE A 47 2.12 4.07 -10.75
CA ILE A 47 3.00 4.21 -9.58
C ILE A 47 4.31 3.44 -9.78
N ASN A 48 4.27 2.28 -10.43
CA ASN A 48 5.46 1.49 -10.76
C ASN A 48 6.42 2.24 -11.68
N ALA A 49 5.92 2.87 -12.74
CA ALA A 49 6.73 3.69 -13.64
C ALA A 49 7.36 4.87 -12.89
N TRP A 50 6.57 5.57 -12.07
CA TRP A 50 7.07 6.68 -11.25
C TRP A 50 8.15 6.27 -10.24
N GLU A 51 8.00 5.11 -9.59
CA GLU A 51 9.04 4.59 -8.68
C GLU A 51 10.34 4.26 -9.44
N GLN A 52 10.24 3.64 -10.61
CA GLN A 52 11.39 3.33 -11.46
C GLN A 52 12.13 4.59 -11.90
N ASP A 53 11.39 5.64 -12.25
CA ASP A 53 11.95 6.94 -12.59
C ASP A 53 12.74 7.52 -11.41
N ILE A 54 12.14 7.59 -10.21
CA ILE A 54 12.82 8.06 -8.99
C ILE A 54 14.11 7.29 -8.74
N ASN A 55 14.05 5.95 -8.79
CA ASN A 55 15.21 5.12 -8.54
C ASN A 55 16.33 5.34 -9.57
N THR A 56 15.96 5.66 -10.82
CA THR A 56 16.91 5.98 -11.87
C THR A 56 17.57 7.34 -11.62
N TYR A 57 16.79 8.37 -11.24
CA TYR A 57 17.32 9.70 -10.95
C TYR A 57 18.23 9.74 -9.72
N LEU A 58 17.83 9.06 -8.63
CA LEU A 58 18.66 8.96 -7.42
C LEU A 58 20.03 8.33 -7.71
N ARG A 59 20.10 7.38 -8.65
CA ARG A 59 21.36 6.76 -9.09
C ARG A 59 22.18 7.67 -10.01
N ALA A 60 21.52 8.56 -10.76
CA ALA A 60 22.17 9.50 -11.67
C ALA A 60 22.79 10.73 -10.96
N SER A 61 22.60 10.89 -9.64
CA SER A 61 23.18 11.96 -8.80
C SER A 61 22.77 13.40 -9.17
N ASP A 62 21.61 13.59 -9.81
CA ASP A 62 21.08 14.94 -10.07
C ASP A 62 20.17 15.40 -8.92
N VAL A 63 20.74 16.22 -8.02
CA VAL A 63 20.16 16.60 -6.72
C VAL A 63 19.02 17.65 -6.81
N TYR A 64 18.64 18.11 -8.00
CA TYR A 64 17.83 19.33 -8.18
C TYR A 64 16.42 19.18 -8.77
N ASN A 65 15.75 18.03 -8.63
CA ASN A 65 14.36 17.90 -9.11
C ASN A 65 13.31 17.97 -7.99
N LEU A 66 13.04 19.20 -7.52
CA LEU A 66 11.82 19.55 -6.77
C LEU A 66 10.52 19.14 -7.51
N HIS A 67 10.59 18.95 -8.84
CA HIS A 67 9.46 18.49 -9.67
C HIS A 67 9.01 17.06 -9.31
N GLU A 68 9.91 16.18 -8.91
CA GLU A 68 9.59 14.79 -8.58
C GLU A 68 8.83 14.68 -7.25
N LEU A 69 9.09 15.60 -6.32
CA LEU A 69 8.34 15.73 -5.06
C LEU A 69 6.87 16.10 -5.31
N SER A 70 6.58 16.84 -6.38
CA SER A 70 5.21 17.16 -6.78
C SER A 70 4.43 15.94 -7.29
N GLN A 71 5.12 14.93 -7.81
CA GLN A 71 4.50 13.69 -8.31
C GLN A 71 4.04 12.78 -7.16
N SER A 72 4.77 12.74 -6.03
CA SER A 72 4.31 12.01 -4.82
C SER A 72 2.94 12.52 -4.33
N ALA A 73 2.76 13.85 -4.26
CA ALA A 73 1.50 14.46 -3.86
C ALA A 73 0.36 14.19 -4.86
N ARG A 74 0.68 14.09 -6.16
CA ARG A 74 -0.29 13.68 -7.19
C ARG A 74 -0.70 12.23 -7.04
N ASN A 75 0.23 11.32 -6.79
CA ASN A 75 -0.07 9.89 -6.57
C ASN A 75 -0.91 9.68 -5.32
N VAL A 76 -0.61 10.41 -4.24
CA VAL A 76 -1.47 10.45 -3.03
C VAL A 76 -2.90 10.88 -3.39
N THR A 77 -3.04 11.97 -4.15
CA THR A 77 -4.36 12.50 -4.55
C THR A 77 -5.11 11.49 -5.41
N LEU A 78 -4.43 10.89 -6.39
CA LEU A 78 -5.00 9.87 -7.28
C LEU A 78 -5.50 8.65 -6.49
N CYS A 79 -4.71 8.12 -5.55
CA CYS A 79 -5.17 7.05 -4.67
C CYS A 79 -6.42 7.47 -3.86
N GLY A 80 -6.48 8.73 -3.42
CA GLY A 80 -7.64 9.28 -2.69
C GLY A 80 -8.90 9.33 -3.54
N GLU A 81 -8.77 9.73 -4.80
CA GLU A 81 -9.87 9.71 -5.77
C GLU A 81 -10.40 8.28 -6.01
N PHE A 82 -9.50 7.29 -6.09
CA PHE A 82 -9.92 5.89 -6.18
C PHE A 82 -10.70 5.45 -4.96
N LEU A 83 -10.22 5.71 -3.73
CA LEU A 83 -10.95 5.34 -2.50
C LEU A 83 -12.32 6.03 -2.36
N HIS A 84 -12.50 7.17 -3.02
CA HIS A 84 -13.79 7.87 -3.05
C HIS A 84 -14.81 7.23 -4.02
N LYS A 85 -14.34 6.45 -5.01
CA LYS A 85 -15.23 5.77 -5.96
C LYS A 85 -15.97 4.62 -5.29
N ARG A 86 -17.26 4.51 -5.59
CA ARG A 86 -18.06 3.34 -5.21
C ARG A 86 -17.70 2.16 -6.10
N GLY A 87 -17.76 0.94 -5.55
CA GLY A 87 -17.59 -0.29 -6.32
C GLY A 87 -16.20 -0.92 -6.29
N LEU A 88 -15.23 -0.32 -5.58
CA LEU A 88 -13.97 -1.00 -5.28
C LEU A 88 -14.23 -2.18 -4.34
N SER A 89 -13.68 -3.33 -4.70
CA SER A 89 -13.66 -4.49 -3.81
C SER A 89 -12.84 -4.19 -2.55
N LEU A 90 -13.03 -4.99 -1.49
CA LEU A 90 -12.27 -4.85 -0.25
C LEU A 90 -10.76 -5.00 -0.49
N MET A 91 -10.37 -5.90 -1.38
CA MET A 91 -8.97 -6.13 -1.77
C MET A 91 -8.38 -4.92 -2.47
N GLU A 92 -9.10 -4.32 -3.41
CA GLU A 92 -8.63 -3.12 -4.10
C GLU A 92 -8.57 -1.92 -3.14
N GLN A 93 -9.50 -1.78 -2.19
CA GLN A 93 -9.42 -0.74 -1.15
C GLN A 93 -8.14 -0.90 -0.30
N LEU A 94 -7.84 -2.12 0.16
CA LEU A 94 -6.61 -2.40 0.90
C LEU A 94 -5.36 -2.10 0.07
N LEU A 95 -5.37 -2.46 -1.22
CA LEU A 95 -4.28 -2.19 -2.15
C LEU A 95 -4.06 -0.69 -2.32
N VAL A 96 -5.12 0.08 -2.59
CA VAL A 96 -5.03 1.53 -2.79
C VAL A 96 -4.56 2.24 -1.52
N ILE A 97 -4.99 1.79 -0.34
CA ILE A 97 -4.50 2.31 0.94
C ILE A 97 -3.01 2.04 1.13
N ALA A 98 -2.53 0.85 0.78
CA ALA A 98 -1.11 0.52 0.84
C ALA A 98 -0.29 1.34 -0.16
N LEU A 99 -0.77 1.52 -1.40
CA LEU A 99 -0.14 2.38 -2.40
C LEU A 99 -0.08 3.83 -1.93
N MET A 100 -1.17 4.35 -1.36
CA MET A 100 -1.19 5.70 -0.79
C MET A 100 -0.19 5.85 0.37
N ALA A 101 -0.11 4.85 1.24
CA ALA A 101 0.85 4.82 2.35
C ALA A 101 2.31 4.82 1.85
N PHE A 102 2.60 4.02 0.81
CA PHE A 102 3.89 4.05 0.13
C PHE A 102 4.18 5.44 -0.45
N CYS A 103 3.23 6.08 -1.14
CA CYS A 103 3.42 7.43 -1.68
C CYS A 103 3.63 8.50 -0.59
N TYR A 104 3.06 8.35 0.62
CA TYR A 104 3.41 9.22 1.76
C TYR A 104 4.81 8.96 2.32
N SER A 105 5.34 7.76 2.15
CA SER A 105 6.68 7.46 2.64
C SER A 105 7.74 8.24 1.88
N THR A 106 7.46 8.53 0.60
CA THR A 106 8.32 9.29 -0.32
C THR A 106 7.96 10.77 -0.44
N ASP A 107 6.75 11.19 -0.01
CA ASP A 107 6.36 12.60 0.02
C ASP A 107 7.05 13.37 1.16
N THR A 108 8.08 14.13 0.81
CA THR A 108 8.80 15.01 1.76
C THR A 108 8.08 16.35 1.99
N THR A 109 7.20 16.77 1.08
CA THR A 109 6.48 18.05 1.17
C THR A 109 5.33 17.99 2.15
N ARG A 110 4.75 16.80 2.34
CA ARG A 110 3.55 16.54 3.15
C ARG A 110 2.36 17.42 2.76
N ALA A 111 2.35 17.97 1.54
CA ALA A 111 1.36 18.96 1.11
C ALA A 111 -0.07 18.43 1.22
N MET A 112 -0.27 17.15 0.89
CA MET A 112 -1.59 16.50 0.98
C MET A 112 -1.80 15.73 2.28
N PHE A 113 -0.72 15.42 3.01
CA PHE A 113 -0.70 14.45 4.10
C PHE A 113 -1.82 14.67 5.13
N TYR A 114 -2.05 15.89 5.60
CA TYR A 114 -3.03 16.13 6.67
C TYR A 114 -4.47 15.86 6.22
N LEU A 115 -4.85 16.36 5.04
CA LEU A 115 -6.21 16.22 4.51
C LEU A 115 -6.52 14.76 4.20
N THR A 116 -5.60 14.09 3.52
CA THR A 116 -5.79 12.71 3.08
C THR A 116 -5.59 11.72 4.24
N ASN A 117 -4.76 12.03 5.23
CA ASN A 117 -4.69 11.26 6.47
C ASN A 117 -6.01 11.32 7.25
N ALA A 118 -6.66 12.49 7.37
CA ALA A 118 -7.95 12.60 8.04
C ALA A 118 -9.02 11.70 7.40
N TYR A 119 -9.07 11.67 6.06
CA TYR A 119 -9.91 10.73 5.32
C TYR A 119 -9.56 9.27 5.63
N LEU A 120 -8.26 8.92 5.58
CA LEU A 120 -7.81 7.56 5.92
C LEU A 120 -8.14 7.15 7.35
N GLN A 121 -8.13 8.07 8.32
CA GLN A 121 -8.53 7.75 9.68
C GLN A 121 -9.97 7.21 9.73
N ILE A 122 -10.88 7.88 9.03
CA ILE A 122 -12.29 7.50 8.97
C ILE A 122 -12.46 6.20 8.16
N HIS A 123 -11.84 6.14 6.98
CA HIS A 123 -11.97 4.99 6.09
C HIS A 123 -11.39 3.71 6.72
N CYS A 124 -10.19 3.77 7.31
CA CYS A 124 -9.59 2.64 8.00
C CYS A 124 -10.39 2.24 9.25
N LYS A 125 -10.98 3.19 9.99
CA LYS A 125 -11.88 2.88 11.11
C LYS A 125 -13.07 2.05 10.67
N PHE A 126 -13.67 2.38 9.52
CA PHE A 126 -14.74 1.58 8.92
C PHE A 126 -14.24 0.20 8.48
N MET A 127 -13.13 0.12 7.74
CA MET A 127 -12.61 -1.17 7.29
C MET A 127 -12.29 -2.13 8.44
N ARG A 128 -11.84 -1.62 9.58
CA ARG A 128 -11.60 -2.43 10.79
C ARG A 128 -12.85 -3.13 11.33
N THR A 129 -14.05 -2.63 11.03
CA THR A 129 -15.32 -3.30 11.41
C THR A 129 -15.70 -4.41 10.46
N LEU A 130 -15.03 -4.52 9.31
CA LEU A 130 -15.26 -5.57 8.32
C LEU A 130 -14.45 -6.82 8.67
N PHE A 131 -15.01 -7.98 8.39
CA PHE A 131 -14.26 -9.23 8.43
C PHE A 131 -13.40 -9.34 7.17
N ILE A 132 -12.09 -9.42 7.35
CA ILE A 132 -11.11 -9.60 6.29
C ILE A 132 -10.53 -10.99 6.45
N GLU A 133 -10.93 -11.89 5.56
CA GLU A 133 -10.44 -13.27 5.58
C GLU A 133 -8.98 -13.32 5.10
N VAL A 134 -8.11 -13.94 5.90
CA VAL A 134 -6.73 -14.20 5.54
C VAL A 134 -6.58 -15.68 5.23
N THR A 135 -6.14 -15.97 4.02
CA THR A 135 -5.93 -17.31 3.46
C THR A 135 -4.50 -17.39 2.96
N ASP A 136 -4.00 -18.60 2.74
CA ASP A 136 -2.65 -18.81 2.18
C ASP A 136 -2.44 -18.07 0.84
N ARG A 137 -3.52 -17.85 0.07
CA ARG A 137 -3.46 -17.15 -1.23
C ARG A 137 -3.26 -15.64 -1.11
N ASN A 138 -3.76 -15.01 -0.06
CA ASN A 138 -3.66 -13.56 0.13
C ASN A 138 -2.76 -13.16 1.30
N GLU A 139 -2.17 -14.12 2.00
CA GLU A 139 -1.34 -13.90 3.19
C GLU A 139 -0.21 -12.89 2.93
N ALA A 140 0.51 -13.06 1.82
CA ALA A 140 1.62 -12.17 1.43
C ALA A 140 1.13 -10.74 1.16
N PHE A 141 0.03 -10.60 0.42
CA PHE A 141 -0.59 -9.30 0.15
C PHE A 141 -1.00 -8.60 1.45
N ILE A 142 -1.70 -9.32 2.34
CA ILE A 142 -2.14 -8.77 3.63
C ILE A 142 -0.94 -8.44 4.53
N THR A 143 0.16 -9.19 4.41
CA THR A 143 1.45 -8.86 5.05
C THR A 143 1.99 -7.54 4.58
N TRP A 144 2.05 -7.33 3.27
CA TRP A 144 2.53 -6.09 2.70
C TRP A 144 1.64 -4.91 3.10
N VAL A 145 0.32 -5.01 2.96
CA VAL A 145 -0.62 -3.95 3.36
C VAL A 145 -0.46 -3.61 4.84
N GLY A 146 -0.50 -4.61 5.71
CA GLY A 146 -0.43 -4.40 7.15
C GLY A 146 0.89 -3.79 7.61
N THR A 147 2.01 -4.28 7.07
CA THR A 147 3.35 -3.78 7.41
C THR A 147 3.56 -2.36 6.91
N THR A 148 3.11 -2.06 5.69
CA THR A 148 3.21 -0.71 5.09
C THR A 148 2.42 0.31 5.90
N LEU A 149 1.22 -0.05 6.34
CA LEU A 149 0.39 0.81 7.20
C LEU A 149 1.07 1.11 8.54
N VAL A 150 1.59 0.08 9.22
CA VAL A 150 2.30 0.22 10.50
C VAL A 150 3.57 1.06 10.34
N ALA A 151 4.33 0.83 9.28
CA ALA A 151 5.54 1.59 8.97
C ALA A 151 5.23 3.06 8.70
N THR A 152 4.14 3.35 7.98
CA THR A 152 3.82 4.71 7.53
C THR A 152 3.22 5.59 8.63
N PHE A 153 2.20 5.09 9.33
CA PHE A 153 1.34 5.92 10.20
C PHE A 153 1.72 5.85 11.68
N ASP A 154 1.23 6.82 12.45
CA ASP A 154 1.38 6.82 13.90
C ASP A 154 0.80 5.53 14.52
N PRO A 155 1.47 4.89 15.52
CA PRO A 155 0.98 3.67 16.15
C PRO A 155 -0.46 3.73 16.68
N SER A 156 -0.92 4.91 17.13
CA SER A 156 -2.27 5.13 17.65
C SER A 156 -3.32 5.43 16.56
N GLY A 157 -2.87 5.72 15.33
CA GLY A 157 -3.73 6.04 14.20
C GLY A 157 -4.51 4.84 13.68
N GLN A 158 -5.72 5.07 13.18
CA GLN A 158 -6.59 4.03 12.61
C GLN A 158 -5.95 3.22 11.47
N PRO A 159 -5.14 3.82 10.55
CA PRO A 159 -4.43 3.05 9.55
C PRO A 159 -3.43 2.05 10.15
N SER A 160 -2.65 2.48 11.15
CA SER A 160 -1.72 1.58 11.86
C SER A 160 -2.47 0.47 12.61
N LEU A 161 -3.58 0.81 13.29
CA LEU A 161 -4.42 -0.18 13.97
C LEU A 161 -5.07 -1.18 13.01
N LEU A 162 -5.49 -0.75 11.82
CA LEU A 162 -5.92 -1.65 10.75
C LEU A 162 -4.77 -2.56 10.33
N GLY A 163 -3.57 -2.01 10.12
CA GLY A 163 -2.39 -2.80 9.80
C GLY A 163 -2.08 -3.86 10.85
N ILE A 164 -2.12 -3.51 12.14
CA ILE A 164 -1.94 -4.47 13.25
C ILE A 164 -3.03 -5.55 13.24
N GLN A 165 -4.30 -5.19 12.99
CA GLN A 165 -5.41 -6.14 12.89
C GLN A 165 -5.19 -7.13 11.75
N LEU A 166 -4.76 -6.66 10.58
CA LEU A 166 -4.43 -7.49 9.42
C LEU A 166 -3.28 -8.46 9.72
N LEU A 167 -2.22 -7.96 10.37
CA LEU A 167 -1.07 -8.79 10.74
C LEU A 167 -1.45 -9.86 11.77
N ARG A 168 -2.28 -9.52 12.77
CA ARG A 168 -2.72 -10.43 13.84
C ARG A 168 -3.58 -11.60 13.35
N ALA A 169 -4.19 -11.48 12.18
CA ALA A 169 -4.95 -12.56 11.56
C ALA A 169 -4.04 -13.70 11.03
N ARG A 170 -2.71 -13.56 11.12
CA ARG A 170 -1.73 -14.54 10.64
C ARG A 170 -0.95 -15.26 11.73
N PRO A 171 -0.48 -16.49 11.45
CA PRO A 171 0.61 -17.07 12.21
C PRO A 171 1.88 -16.21 12.04
N ASN A 172 2.67 -16.03 13.09
CA ASN A 172 3.94 -15.28 13.06
C ASN A 172 3.85 -13.78 12.72
N ALA A 173 2.70 -13.14 12.95
CA ALA A 173 2.44 -11.70 12.76
C ALA A 173 3.58 -10.75 13.19
N ARG A 174 4.35 -11.15 14.21
CA ARG A 174 5.37 -10.36 14.90
C ARG A 174 6.79 -10.54 14.38
N ASN A 175 7.02 -11.39 13.37
CA ASN A 175 8.33 -11.51 12.76
C ASN A 175 8.56 -10.35 11.78
N TRP A 176 8.88 -9.18 12.32
CA TRP A 176 9.06 -7.96 11.54
C TRP A 176 10.16 -8.09 10.47
N GLN A 177 11.21 -8.85 10.75
CA GLN A 177 12.26 -9.09 9.77
C GLN A 177 11.75 -9.91 8.57
N ALA A 178 10.97 -10.97 8.82
CA ALA A 178 10.33 -11.74 7.76
C ALA A 178 9.30 -10.91 6.99
N ASN A 179 8.50 -10.10 7.70
CA ASN A 179 7.53 -9.20 7.08
C ASN A 179 8.22 -8.21 6.12
N VAL A 180 9.32 -7.58 6.53
CA VAL A 180 10.08 -6.64 5.68
C VAL A 180 10.62 -7.33 4.43
N ARG A 181 11.26 -8.50 4.56
CA ARG A 181 11.77 -9.27 3.41
C ARG A 181 10.65 -9.64 2.42
N LEU A 182 9.46 -9.95 2.94
CA LEU A 182 8.30 -10.18 2.09
C LEU A 182 7.88 -8.89 1.39
N CYS A 183 7.81 -7.76 2.10
CA CYS A 183 7.42 -6.48 1.54
C CYS A 183 8.34 -5.99 0.42
N GLU A 184 9.61 -6.39 0.41
CA GLU A 184 10.57 -6.10 -0.68
C GLU A 184 10.17 -6.72 -2.03
N SER A 185 9.24 -7.70 -2.04
CA SER A 185 8.62 -8.21 -3.27
C SER A 185 7.41 -7.38 -3.76
N TYR A 186 7.14 -6.25 -3.11
CA TYR A 186 6.10 -5.26 -3.38
C TYR A 186 6.72 -3.85 -3.35
N PHE A 187 5.90 -2.81 -3.40
CA PHE A 187 6.36 -1.44 -3.13
C PHE A 187 6.85 -1.29 -1.69
N TRP A 188 8.17 -1.18 -1.55
CA TRP A 188 8.84 -1.00 -0.27
C TRP A 188 10.17 -0.26 -0.46
N ASN A 189 10.50 0.66 0.45
CA ASN A 189 11.72 1.46 0.37
C ASN A 189 12.40 1.60 1.75
N ASP A 190 13.61 2.14 1.75
CA ASP A 190 14.41 2.32 2.97
C ASP A 190 13.73 3.24 4.00
N ALA A 191 12.96 4.24 3.54
CA ALA A 191 12.22 5.12 4.43
C ALA A 191 11.16 4.35 5.24
N LEU A 192 10.48 3.37 4.64
CA LEU A 192 9.56 2.48 5.34
C LEU A 192 10.30 1.57 6.33
N SER A 193 11.43 0.98 5.93
CA SER A 193 12.28 0.18 6.81
C SER A 193 12.71 0.95 8.06
N LEU A 194 13.20 2.19 7.89
CA LEU A 194 13.64 3.05 8.99
C LEU A 194 12.48 3.44 9.92
N ARG A 195 11.34 3.85 9.35
CA ARG A 195 10.14 4.21 10.14
C ARG A 195 9.57 3.03 10.90
N LEU A 196 9.60 1.82 10.33
CA LEU A 196 9.18 0.61 11.02
C LEU A 196 10.13 0.31 12.17
N ALA A 197 11.45 0.30 11.92
CA ALA A 197 12.47 0.02 12.92
C ALA A 197 12.34 0.94 14.15
N SER A 198 12.09 2.24 13.94
CA SER A 198 11.89 3.19 15.04
C SER A 198 10.63 2.92 15.88
N LYS A 199 9.67 2.14 15.38
CA LYS A 199 8.38 1.86 16.04
C LYS A 199 8.31 0.47 16.67
N ILE A 200 9.14 -0.50 16.27
CA ILE A 200 9.08 -1.89 16.74
C ILE A 200 9.06 -1.99 18.27
N GLY A 201 9.89 -1.19 18.96
CA GLY A 201 9.90 -1.15 20.44
C GLY A 201 8.58 -0.70 21.06
N HIS A 202 7.92 0.30 20.47
CA HIS A 202 6.62 0.80 20.93
C HIS A 202 5.46 -0.18 20.63
N LEU A 203 5.52 -0.85 19.48
CA LEU A 203 4.52 -1.85 19.07
C LEU A 203 4.47 -3.04 20.05
N GLY A 204 5.60 -3.39 20.66
CA GLY A 204 5.64 -4.40 21.74
C GLY A 204 5.03 -3.94 23.08
N GLY A 205 4.93 -2.62 23.31
CA GLY A 205 4.44 -2.03 24.57
C GLY A 205 2.92 -1.81 24.62
N VAL A 206 2.30 -1.39 23.51
CA VAL A 206 0.84 -1.13 23.39
C VAL A 206 0.02 -2.39 23.70
N GLU A 207 0.59 -3.58 23.56
CA GLU A 207 -0.08 -4.85 23.84
C GLU A 207 -0.07 -5.26 25.32
N ARG A 208 0.84 -4.73 26.15
CA ARG A 208 0.86 -5.05 27.60
C ARG A 208 -0.25 -4.34 28.38
N GLN A 209 -0.74 -3.20 27.88
CA GLN A 209 -1.78 -2.41 28.54
C GLN A 209 -3.22 -2.84 28.17
N GLY A 210 -3.40 -3.67 27.13
CA GLY A 210 -4.72 -4.18 26.71
C GLY A 210 -5.11 -5.54 27.32
N GLN A 211 -4.33 -6.05 28.29
CA GLN A 211 -4.60 -7.29 29.03
C GLN A 211 -4.92 -7.03 30.52
N GLY A 212 -5.26 -5.80 30.88
CA GLY A 212 -5.70 -5.41 32.23
C GLY A 212 -7.22 -5.25 32.31
#